data_AF-A0A7W1UB38-F1
#
_entry.id   AF-A0A7W1UB38-F1
#
_cell.length_a   1.000
_cell.length_b   1.000
_cell.length_c   1.000
_cell.angle_alpha   90.00
_cell.angle_beta   90.00
_cell.angle_gamma   90.00
#
_symmetry.space_group_name_H-M   'P 1'
#
loop_
_entity.id
_entity.type
_entity.pdbx_description
1 polymer ?
#
loop_
_entity_poly.entity_id
_entity_poly.type
_entity_poly.pdbx_seq_one_letter_code
_entity_poly.pdbx_strand_id
1 'polypeptide(L)'
;MYTYLQNRHLFEEGFTEDGLHSTALANLSLIPYKIHANSNIFSIIAGGDFEASMVLNKHILKYINKHFKCGVVAAIPARDIFAFAPVGEMPALRELNDVVERVGDTQDHPLVKWLIRYDGSHWSRLDG
;
A
#
# COMPACT_ATOMS: atom_id res chain seq x y z
N MET A 1 9.60 -4.27 -19.90
CA MET A 1 9.28 -5.69 -20.12
C MET A 1 9.84 -6.45 -18.93
N TYR A 2 9.00 -7.12 -18.16
CA TYR A 2 9.43 -7.91 -17.00
C TYR A 2 9.22 -9.39 -17.31
N THR A 3 10.08 -10.24 -16.75
CA THR A 3 9.96 -11.70 -16.86
C THR A 3 9.50 -12.23 -15.52
N TYR A 4 8.43 -13.03 -15.52
CA TYR A 4 7.94 -13.66 -14.30
C TYR A 4 8.89 -14.79 -13.88
N LEU A 5 9.44 -14.67 -12.66
CA LEU A 5 10.15 -15.75 -12.00
C LEU A 5 9.15 -16.59 -11.21
N GLN A 6 9.25 -17.91 -11.35
CA GLN A 6 8.48 -18.86 -10.56
C GLN A 6 9.33 -19.32 -9.38
N ASN A 7 8.68 -19.79 -8.30
CA ASN A 7 9.37 -20.27 -7.10
C ASN A 7 10.47 -21.31 -7.41
N ARG A 8 10.27 -22.20 -8.41
CA ARG A 8 11.29 -23.16 -8.84
C ARG A 8 12.61 -22.50 -9.30
N HIS A 9 12.53 -21.40 -10.05
CA HIS A 9 13.73 -20.70 -10.53
C HIS A 9 14.49 -20.04 -9.37
N LEU A 10 13.78 -19.67 -8.31
CA LEU A 10 14.37 -19.06 -7.12
C LEU A 10 15.16 -20.09 -6.30
N PHE A 11 14.60 -21.29 -6.11
CA PHE A 11 15.28 -22.39 -5.42
C PHE A 11 16.51 -22.89 -6.18
N GLU A 12 16.42 -23.01 -7.51
CA GLU A 12 17.54 -23.43 -8.37
C GLU A 12 18.76 -22.49 -8.26
N GLU A 13 18.51 -21.21 -8.01
CA GLU A 13 19.53 -20.17 -7.82
C GLU A 13 19.91 -19.95 -6.33
N GLY A 14 19.43 -20.81 -5.42
CA GLY A 14 19.79 -20.77 -3.99
C GLY A 14 19.11 -19.66 -3.19
N PHE A 15 18.06 -19.02 -3.72
CA PHE A 15 17.28 -18.03 -2.96
C PHE A 15 16.32 -18.71 -1.98
N THR A 16 16.21 -18.13 -0.79
CA THR A 16 15.15 -18.45 0.17
C THR A 16 14.02 -17.41 0.08
N GLU A 17 12.80 -17.81 0.45
CA GLU A 17 11.66 -16.90 0.50
C GLU A 17 11.93 -15.71 1.43
N ASP A 18 12.50 -15.93 2.61
CA ASP A 18 12.89 -14.88 3.55
C ASP A 18 13.94 -13.92 2.95
N GLY A 19 14.91 -14.46 2.21
CA GLY A 19 15.94 -13.67 1.53
C GLY A 19 15.36 -12.79 0.43
N LEU A 20 14.41 -13.32 -0.33
CA LEU A 20 13.67 -12.58 -1.34
C LEU A 20 12.79 -11.50 -0.72
N HIS A 21 12.06 -11.84 0.34
CA HIS A 21 11.22 -10.89 1.08
C HIS A 21 12.06 -9.72 1.61
N SER A 22 13.18 -10.02 2.26
CA SER A 22 14.12 -9.02 2.77
C SER A 22 14.68 -8.12 1.66
N THR A 23 15.05 -8.72 0.53
CA THR A 23 15.54 -7.99 -0.66
C THR A 23 14.45 -7.11 -1.26
N ALA A 24 13.21 -7.60 -1.36
CA ALA A 24 12.07 -6.85 -1.87
C ALA A 24 11.76 -5.62 -1.00
N LEU A 25 11.76 -5.77 0.33
CA LEU A 25 11.57 -4.64 1.26
C LEU A 25 12.72 -3.62 1.17
N ALA A 26 13.96 -4.08 1.01
CA ALA A 26 15.11 -3.21 0.80
C ALA A 26 14.95 -2.40 -0.50
N ASN A 27 14.60 -3.07 -1.61
CA ASN A 27 14.38 -2.43 -2.90
C ASN A 27 13.21 -1.44 -2.86
N LEU A 28 12.10 -1.81 -2.22
CA LEU A 28 10.94 -0.95 -2.04
C LEU A 28 11.33 0.38 -1.38
N SER A 29 12.27 0.35 -0.42
CA SER A 29 12.74 1.57 0.25
C SER A 29 13.52 2.54 -0.65
N LEU A 30 14.00 2.07 -1.79
CA LEU A 30 14.72 2.86 -2.79
C LEU A 30 13.80 3.45 -3.86
N ILE A 31 12.54 3.00 -3.95
CA ILE A 31 11.59 3.48 -4.96
C ILE A 31 11.24 4.94 -4.67
N PRO A 32 11.50 5.87 -5.61
CA PRO A 32 11.07 7.26 -5.47
C PRO A 32 9.55 7.35 -5.41
N TYR A 33 9.03 8.14 -4.48
CA TYR A 33 7.60 8.35 -4.33
C TYR A 33 7.26 9.80 -4.03
N LYS A 34 6.01 10.16 -4.29
CA LYS A 34 5.41 11.42 -3.87
C LYS A 34 4.14 11.15 -3.10
N ILE A 35 3.93 11.94 -2.04
CA ILE A 35 2.66 11.99 -1.31
C ILE A 35 1.87 13.16 -1.88
N HIS A 36 0.68 12.89 -2.39
CA HIS A 36 -0.25 13.88 -2.90
C HIS A 36 -1.42 14.01 -1.94
N ALA A 37 -1.79 15.23 -1.57
CA ALA A 37 -3.01 15.50 -0.82
C ALA A 37 -4.15 15.76 -1.83
N ASN A 38 -5.23 14.99 -1.72
CA ASN A 38 -6.44 15.12 -2.53
C ASN A 38 -7.62 15.34 -1.59
N SER A 39 -8.29 16.49 -1.65
CA SER A 39 -9.44 16.79 -0.79
C SER A 39 -9.27 16.32 0.67
N ASN A 40 -9.82 15.16 1.05
CA ASN A 40 -9.77 14.62 2.42
C ASN A 40 -8.78 13.46 2.62
N ILE A 41 -8.08 13.01 1.57
CA ILE A 41 -7.19 11.85 1.61
C ILE A 41 -5.79 12.19 1.07
N PHE A 42 -4.86 11.27 1.30
CA PHE A 42 -3.53 11.28 0.70
C PHE A 42 -3.40 10.09 -0.25
N SER A 43 -2.66 10.26 -1.35
CA SER A 43 -2.30 9.18 -2.27
C SER A 43 -0.79 9.10 -2.46
N ILE A 44 -0.28 7.87 -2.59
CA ILE A 44 1.12 7.63 -2.97
C ILE A 44 1.20 7.45 -4.48
N ILE A 45 2.14 8.16 -5.11
CA ILE A 45 2.49 7.98 -6.52
C ILE A 45 3.93 7.48 -6.59
N ALA A 46 4.14 6.30 -7.19
CA ALA A 46 5.38 5.55 -7.20
C ALA A 46 5.66 4.88 -8.56
N GLY A 47 5.38 5.59 -9.65
CA GLY A 47 5.72 5.14 -11.02
C GLY A 47 4.63 4.35 -11.74
N GLY A 48 3.48 4.11 -11.12
CA GLY A 48 2.26 3.60 -11.74
C GLY A 48 2.06 2.08 -11.70
N ASP A 49 2.94 1.33 -11.03
CA ASP A 49 2.91 -0.13 -11.04
C ASP A 49 2.88 -0.79 -9.66
N PHE A 50 3.25 -0.10 -8.58
CA PHE A 50 3.55 -0.74 -7.28
C PHE A 50 3.18 0.10 -6.06
N GLU A 51 2.32 1.09 -6.24
CA GLU A 51 1.88 1.99 -5.17
C GLU A 51 1.30 1.22 -3.99
N ALA A 52 0.54 0.15 -4.21
CA ALA A 52 0.01 -0.68 -3.13
C ALA A 52 1.12 -1.29 -2.26
N SER A 53 2.26 -1.65 -2.86
CA SER A 53 3.40 -2.23 -2.12
C SER A 53 4.00 -1.22 -1.14
N MET A 54 3.82 0.08 -1.39
CA MET A 54 4.33 1.15 -0.53
C MET A 54 3.69 1.16 0.86
N VAL A 55 2.62 0.39 1.08
CA VAL A 55 2.05 0.08 2.41
C VAL A 55 3.08 -0.57 3.36
N LEU A 56 4.11 -1.23 2.82
CA LEU A 56 5.21 -1.84 3.56
C LEU A 56 6.47 -0.97 3.62
N ASN A 57 6.47 0.19 2.96
CA ASN A 57 7.67 1.03 2.86
C ASN A 57 7.97 1.73 4.21
N LYS A 58 9.13 1.43 4.80
CA LYS A 58 9.57 1.99 6.09
C LYS A 58 9.58 3.52 6.16
N HIS A 59 9.87 4.22 5.06
CA HIS A 59 9.91 5.68 5.03
C HIS A 59 8.51 6.27 5.06
N ILE A 60 7.54 5.65 4.39
CA ILE A 60 6.13 6.03 4.46
C ILE A 60 5.55 5.72 5.83
N LEU A 61 5.81 4.55 6.40
CA LEU A 61 5.37 4.22 7.76
C LEU A 61 5.95 5.18 8.80
N LYS A 62 7.22 5.59 8.66
CA LYS A 62 7.83 6.62 9.50
C LYS A 62 7.19 7.99 9.30
N TYR A 63 6.87 8.36 8.07
CA TYR A 63 6.13 9.59 7.77
C TYR A 63 4.75 9.57 8.44
N ILE A 64 3.99 8.49 8.28
CA ILE A 64 2.67 8.30 8.90
C ILE A 64 2.78 8.44 10.42
N ASN A 65 3.70 7.73 11.07
CA ASN A 65 3.89 7.80 12.53
C ASN A 65 4.28 9.20 13.03
N LYS A 66 5.00 9.96 12.20
CA LYS A 66 5.38 11.33 12.53
C LYS A 66 4.18 12.29 12.48
N HIS A 67 3.30 12.12 11.50
CA HIS A 67 2.25 13.09 11.18
C HIS A 67 0.85 12.70 11.70
N PHE A 68 0.54 11.42 11.88
CA PHE A 68 -0.79 10.92 12.25
C PHE A 68 -0.72 10.08 13.53
N LYS A 69 -0.94 10.73 14.67
CA LYS A 69 -0.72 10.14 16.00
C LYS A 69 -1.60 8.92 16.31
N CYS A 70 -2.82 8.89 15.76
CA CYS A 70 -3.76 7.78 15.95
C CYS A 70 -3.67 6.72 14.84
N GLY A 71 -2.66 6.83 13.97
CA GLY A 71 -2.54 6.01 12.77
C GLY A 71 -3.41 6.50 11.62
N VAL A 72 -3.58 5.64 10.62
CA VAL A 72 -4.33 5.95 9.39
C VAL A 72 -5.26 4.82 9.00
N VAL A 73 -6.29 5.15 8.21
CA VAL A 73 -7.07 4.20 7.43
C VAL A 73 -6.62 4.29 5.98
N ALA A 74 -6.56 3.17 5.28
CA ALA A 74 -6.09 3.12 3.90
C ALA A 74 -6.95 2.24 3.00
N ALA A 75 -6.92 2.58 1.71
CA ALA A 75 -7.48 1.84 0.59
C ALA A 75 -6.35 1.36 -0.33
N ILE A 76 -6.35 0.07 -0.64
CA ILE A 76 -5.44 -0.60 -1.59
C ILE A 76 -6.23 -1.55 -2.51
N PRO A 77 -7.16 -1.03 -3.34
CA PRO A 77 -8.05 -1.85 -4.15
C PRO A 77 -7.35 -2.53 -5.34
N ALA A 78 -6.19 -2.04 -5.76
CA ALA A 78 -5.43 -2.57 -6.90
C ALA A 78 -3.93 -2.28 -6.75
N ARG A 79 -3.12 -2.89 -7.61
CA ARG A 79 -1.64 -2.86 -7.54
C ARG A 79 -1.03 -1.45 -7.55
N ASP A 80 -1.64 -0.55 -8.31
CA ASP A 80 -1.20 0.83 -8.57
C ASP A 80 -1.87 1.87 -7.66
N ILE A 81 -2.62 1.44 -6.63
CA ILE A 81 -3.33 2.36 -5.74
C ILE A 81 -2.96 2.12 -4.28
N PHE A 82 -2.51 3.20 -3.65
CA PHE A 82 -2.45 3.33 -2.20
C PHE A 82 -2.89 4.73 -1.79
N ALA A 83 -4.05 4.79 -1.14
CA ALA A 83 -4.60 6.00 -0.56
C ALA A 83 -4.83 5.82 0.94
N PHE A 84 -4.64 6.88 1.73
CA PHE A 84 -4.82 6.82 3.18
C PHE A 84 -5.28 8.17 3.75
N ALA A 85 -5.85 8.13 4.94
CA ALA A 85 -6.26 9.31 5.68
C ALA A 85 -6.11 9.10 7.21
N PRO A 86 -5.99 10.17 8.00
CA PRO A 86 -5.99 10.07 9.46
C PRO A 86 -7.24 9.37 9.99
N VAL A 87 -7.10 8.61 11.08
CA VAL A 87 -8.25 8.02 11.78
C VAL A 87 -9.15 9.13 12.35
N GLY A 88 -10.48 9.00 12.17
CA GLY A 88 -11.48 9.85 12.81
C GLY A 88 -12.17 10.88 11.91
N GLU A 89 -11.80 10.96 10.64
CA GLU A 89 -12.39 11.92 9.69
C GLU A 89 -13.45 11.25 8.80
N MET A 90 -14.73 11.45 9.13
CA MET A 90 -15.85 10.86 8.37
C MET A 90 -15.85 11.18 6.87
N PRO A 91 -15.55 12.42 6.41
CA PRO A 91 -15.43 12.70 4.98
C PRO A 91 -14.32 11.89 4.31
N ALA A 92 -13.18 11.72 4.98
CA ALA A 92 -12.06 10.96 4.47
C ALA A 92 -12.36 9.46 4.37
N LEU A 93 -13.08 8.89 5.34
CA LEU A 93 -13.54 7.49 5.28
C LEU A 93 -14.48 7.24 4.11
N ARG A 94 -15.40 8.17 3.82
CA ARG A 94 -16.28 8.06 2.64
C ARG A 94 -15.46 8.09 1.36
N GLU A 95 -14.55 9.06 1.23
CA GLU A 95 -13.71 9.19 0.04
C GLU A 95 -12.81 7.96 -0.18
N LEU A 96 -12.29 7.35 0.89
CA LEU A 96 -11.55 6.07 0.78
C LEU A 96 -12.43 4.90 0.32
N ASN A 97 -13.69 4.83 0.77
CA ASN A 97 -14.63 3.82 0.27
C ASN A 97 -14.97 4.06 -1.21
N ASP A 98 -15.17 5.33 -1.61
CA ASP A 98 -15.41 5.68 -3.01
C ASP A 98 -14.24 5.25 -3.91
N VAL A 99 -12.99 5.37 -3.42
CA VAL A 99 -11.81 4.85 -4.12
C VAL A 99 -11.89 3.33 -4.31
N VAL A 100 -12.26 2.59 -3.27
CA VAL A 100 -12.41 1.12 -3.35
C VAL A 100 -13.52 0.72 -4.32
N GLU A 101 -14.69 1.36 -4.24
CA GLU A 101 -15.83 1.06 -5.09
C GLU A 101 -15.56 1.37 -6.57
N ARG A 102 -14.95 2.52 -6.86
CA ARG A 102 -14.63 2.94 -8.23
C ARG A 102 -13.67 1.97 -8.94
N VAL A 103 -12.71 1.42 -8.19
CA VAL A 103 -11.62 0.61 -8.75
C VAL A 103 -11.97 -0.89 -8.74
N GLY A 104 -12.77 -1.33 -7.77
CA GLY A 104 -12.95 -2.72 -7.40
C GLY A 104 -13.50 -3.67 -8.47
N ASP A 105 -14.10 -3.15 -9.54
CA ASP A 105 -14.66 -3.96 -10.65
C ASP A 105 -14.07 -3.63 -12.03
N THR A 106 -13.14 -2.67 -12.13
CA THR A 106 -12.73 -2.09 -13.42
C THR A 106 -11.24 -2.17 -13.74
N GLN A 107 -10.38 -2.59 -12.80
CA GLN A 107 -8.92 -2.61 -12.99
C GLN A 107 -8.31 -4.01 -13.11
N ASP A 108 -7.19 -4.05 -13.83
CA ASP A 108 -6.29 -5.21 -13.94
C ASP A 108 -5.57 -5.43 -12.58
N HIS A 109 -5.65 -6.64 -12.04
CA HIS A 109 -5.12 -7.04 -10.72
C HIS A 109 -5.80 -6.40 -9.48
N PRO A 110 -7.09 -6.72 -9.21
CA PRO A 110 -7.74 -6.32 -7.96
C PRO A 110 -7.06 -6.96 -6.74
N LEU A 111 -6.98 -6.20 -5.65
CA LEU A 111 -6.45 -6.64 -4.35
C LEU A 111 -7.60 -6.81 -3.34
N VAL A 112 -7.76 -5.89 -2.39
CA VAL A 112 -8.79 -5.98 -1.34
C VAL A 112 -9.88 -4.93 -1.50
N LYS A 113 -11.14 -5.33 -1.27
CA LYS A 113 -12.32 -4.46 -1.38
C LYS A 113 -12.77 -3.87 -0.03
N TRP A 114 -11.86 -3.77 0.93
CA TRP A 114 -12.13 -3.20 2.25
C TRP A 114 -10.99 -2.30 2.68
N LEU A 115 -11.28 -1.42 3.64
CA LEU A 115 -10.27 -0.55 4.23
C LEU A 115 -9.43 -1.31 5.24
N ILE A 116 -8.17 -0.91 5.36
CA ILE A 116 -7.23 -1.40 6.37
C ILE A 116 -6.83 -0.24 7.28
N ARG A 117 -6.53 -0.56 8.54
CA ARG A 117 -6.07 0.40 9.54
C ARG A 117 -4.62 0.13 9.88
N TYR A 118 -3.81 1.18 9.93
CA TYR A 118 -2.49 1.15 10.56
C TYR A 118 -2.58 1.86 11.90
N ASP A 119 -2.22 1.19 12.99
CA ASP A 119 -2.26 1.74 14.35
C ASP A 119 -0.95 2.42 14.79
N GLY A 120 0.04 2.47 13.91
CA GLY A 120 1.39 2.94 14.18
C GLY A 120 2.43 1.82 14.27
N SER A 121 1.98 0.56 14.29
CA SER A 121 2.82 -0.63 14.36
C SER A 121 2.37 -1.74 13.41
N HIS A 122 1.07 -2.00 13.30
CA HIS A 122 0.52 -3.11 12.52
C HIS A 122 -0.62 -2.65 11.63
N TRP A 123 -0.77 -3.35 10.51
CA TRP A 123 -1.95 -3.25 9.66
C TRP A 123 -2.99 -4.28 10.10
N SER A 124 -4.24 -3.85 10.26
CA SER A 124 -5.38 -4.72 10.49
C SER A 124 -6.48 -4.41 9.46
N ARG A 125 -7.41 -5.34 9.28
CA ARG A 125 -8.67 -5.00 8.61
C ARG A 125 -9.38 -3.93 9.43
N LEU A 126 -9.98 -2.94 8.76
CA LEU A 126 -10.93 -2.06 9.41
C LEU A 126 -12.28 -2.80 9.42
N ASP A 127 -12.66 -3.32 10.58
CA ASP A 127 -13.99 -3.87 10.77
C ASP A 127 -14.97 -2.69 10.93
N GLY A 128 -16.14 -2.81 10.29
CA GLY A 128 -17.18 -1.78 10.23
C GLY A 128 -17.91 -1.57 11.56
#